data_AF-A0A4U5TXT4-F1
#
_entry.id   AF-A0A4U5TXT4-F1
#
_cell.length_a   1.000
_cell.length_b   1.000
_cell.length_c   1.000
_cell.angle_alpha   90.00
_cell.angle_beta   90.00
_cell.angle_gamma   90.00
#
_symmetry.space_group_name_H-M   'P 1'
#
loop_
_entity.id
_entity.type
_entity.pdbx_description
1 polymer ?
#
loop_
_entity_poly.entity_id
_entity_poly.type
_entity_poly.pdbx_seq_one_letter_code
_entity_poly.pdbx_strand_id
1 'polypeptide(L)'
;MDSLTEREMAQVARQQREAGVQRLSCHFSWPEFCDERRCFHQEFVYDVAMFAAACGFPWPDVIRAAVIAKGIFPQLDDLNVPKILSLLRGVLCECLPHLTSVHRHEFTQYLADTCITQRQRLFHAVVGGAANISIAQLHLEVQLPPTPCPLAQGTDLHEWEHQRHQAELTSKLLQKEEELKALRAGSRITLGAVDVPEDEQLDKEGVSALVRAAVKATEDQIRASLTREASLISDLLQLKLQQAASATGRLQDHSSSSAGSHADSSGKTKTGRRRSGNAE
;
A
#
# COMPACT_ATOMS: atom_id res chain seq x y z
N MET A 1 -35.55 -41.81 -20.90
CA MET A 1 -35.13 -40.40 -21.08
C MET A 1 -36.41 -39.61 -20.96
N ASP A 2 -36.80 -39.27 -19.74
CA ASP A 2 -38.08 -38.62 -19.50
C ASP A 2 -37.96 -37.18 -19.98
N SER A 3 -38.62 -36.91 -21.09
CA SER A 3 -38.58 -35.65 -21.83
C SER A 3 -38.95 -34.50 -20.90
N LEU A 4 -37.97 -33.66 -20.55
CA LEU A 4 -38.18 -32.43 -19.79
C LEU A 4 -39.33 -31.64 -20.42
N THR A 5 -40.48 -31.56 -19.73
CA THR A 5 -41.68 -30.90 -20.26
C THR A 5 -41.71 -29.42 -19.91
N GLU A 6 -42.44 -28.63 -20.71
CA GLU A 6 -42.60 -27.18 -20.45
C GLU A 6 -43.17 -26.88 -19.06
N ARG A 7 -44.08 -27.74 -18.59
CA ARG A 7 -44.70 -27.62 -17.25
C ARG A 7 -43.69 -27.87 -16.13
N GLU A 8 -42.80 -28.83 -16.31
CA GLU A 8 -41.74 -29.13 -15.34
C GLU A 8 -40.74 -27.97 -15.28
N MET A 9 -40.34 -27.41 -16.41
CA MET A 9 -39.47 -26.22 -16.43
C MET A 9 -40.10 -25.00 -15.78
N ALA A 10 -41.38 -24.75 -16.04
CA ALA A 10 -42.12 -23.70 -15.37
C ALA A 10 -42.24 -23.92 -13.86
N GLN A 11 -42.27 -25.18 -13.40
CA GLN A 11 -42.29 -25.52 -11.99
C GLN A 11 -40.91 -25.35 -11.33
N VAL A 12 -39.84 -25.76 -12.01
CA VAL A 12 -38.44 -25.55 -11.59
C VAL A 12 -38.15 -24.06 -11.40
N ALA A 13 -38.59 -23.22 -12.35
CA ALA A 13 -38.37 -21.77 -12.29
C ALA A 13 -39.07 -21.06 -11.10
N ARG A 14 -40.04 -21.72 -10.45
CA ARG A 14 -40.76 -21.19 -9.28
C ARG A 14 -40.15 -21.64 -7.94
N GLN A 15 -39.16 -22.52 -7.96
CA GLN A 15 -38.55 -23.07 -6.75
C GLN A 15 -37.36 -22.22 -6.29
N GLN A 16 -36.95 -22.38 -5.03
CA GLN A 16 -35.67 -21.86 -4.55
C GLN A 16 -34.51 -22.56 -5.27
N ARG A 17 -33.39 -21.85 -5.42
CA ARG A 17 -32.27 -22.24 -6.29
C ARG A 17 -31.81 -23.67 -6.07
N GLU A 18 -31.57 -24.07 -4.83
CA GLU A 18 -31.04 -25.39 -4.48
C GLU A 18 -32.01 -26.52 -4.86
N ALA A 19 -33.31 -26.32 -4.59
CA ALA A 19 -34.35 -27.27 -4.96
C ALA A 19 -34.56 -27.32 -6.48
N GLY A 20 -34.45 -26.17 -7.16
CA GLY A 20 -34.55 -26.07 -8.61
C GLY A 20 -33.40 -26.76 -9.33
N VAL A 21 -32.16 -26.59 -8.85
CA VAL A 21 -30.96 -27.28 -9.36
C VAL A 21 -31.12 -28.79 -9.24
N GLN A 22 -31.49 -29.28 -8.06
CA GLN A 22 -31.71 -30.72 -7.84
C GLN A 22 -32.80 -31.26 -8.76
N ARG A 23 -33.93 -30.57 -8.85
CA ARG A 23 -35.06 -31.02 -9.67
C ARG A 23 -34.72 -31.04 -11.15
N LEU A 24 -34.06 -30.00 -11.67
CA LEU A 24 -33.58 -29.96 -13.05
C LEU A 24 -32.54 -31.06 -13.31
N SER A 25 -31.67 -31.33 -12.32
CA SER A 25 -30.63 -32.34 -12.45
C SER A 25 -31.18 -33.76 -12.64
N CYS A 26 -32.35 -34.08 -12.08
CA CYS A 26 -32.99 -35.38 -12.24
C CYS A 26 -33.42 -35.68 -13.69
N HIS A 27 -33.59 -34.64 -14.52
CA HIS A 27 -33.98 -34.80 -15.93
C HIS A 27 -32.81 -35.07 -16.87
N PHE A 28 -31.58 -34.99 -16.38
CA PHE A 28 -30.36 -35.20 -17.18
C PHE A 28 -29.51 -36.32 -16.58
N SER A 29 -28.82 -37.07 -17.44
CA SER A 29 -27.72 -37.96 -17.03
C SER A 29 -26.41 -37.18 -16.93
N TRP A 30 -25.62 -37.42 -15.88
CA TRP A 30 -24.36 -36.70 -15.63
C TRP A 30 -23.14 -37.65 -15.55
N PRO A 31 -22.84 -38.44 -16.60
CA PRO A 31 -21.71 -39.37 -16.58
C PRO A 31 -20.34 -38.68 -16.65
N GLU A 32 -20.27 -37.41 -17.04
CA GLU A 32 -19.04 -36.71 -17.40
C GLU A 32 -18.13 -36.39 -16.19
N PHE A 33 -18.72 -36.27 -15.00
CA PHE A 33 -18.01 -35.96 -13.76
C PHE A 33 -18.52 -36.80 -12.59
N CYS A 34 -17.64 -37.21 -11.68
CA CYS A 34 -17.98 -37.98 -10.47
C CYS A 34 -17.96 -37.19 -9.17
N ASP A 35 -17.34 -36.02 -9.18
CA ASP A 35 -16.97 -35.26 -7.97
C ASP A 35 -17.68 -33.89 -7.91
N GLU A 36 -17.14 -32.94 -7.16
CA GLU A 36 -17.66 -31.56 -7.03
C GLU A 36 -17.90 -30.85 -8.37
N ARG A 37 -17.15 -31.24 -9.42
CA ARG A 37 -17.36 -30.77 -10.81
C ARG A 37 -18.76 -31.07 -11.34
N ARG A 38 -19.38 -32.18 -10.90
CA ARG A 38 -20.78 -32.52 -11.24
C ARG A 38 -21.75 -31.49 -10.65
N CYS A 39 -21.54 -31.07 -9.41
CA CYS A 39 -22.37 -30.04 -8.78
C CYS A 39 -22.26 -28.72 -9.55
N PHE A 40 -21.05 -28.30 -9.92
CA PHE A 40 -20.85 -27.11 -10.75
C PHE A 40 -21.48 -27.23 -12.15
N HIS A 41 -21.48 -28.42 -12.75
CA HIS A 41 -22.14 -28.68 -14.02
C HIS A 41 -23.66 -28.50 -13.91
N GLN A 42 -24.26 -29.04 -12.84
CA GLN A 42 -25.69 -28.94 -12.57
C GLN A 42 -26.12 -27.49 -12.30
N GLU A 43 -25.34 -26.75 -11.51
CA GLU A 43 -25.59 -25.33 -11.25
C GLU A 43 -25.49 -24.49 -12.52
N PHE A 44 -24.47 -24.75 -13.36
CA PHE A 44 -24.31 -24.04 -14.63
C PHE A 44 -25.52 -24.23 -15.56
N VAL A 45 -25.99 -25.48 -15.69
CA VAL A 45 -27.16 -25.78 -16.52
C VAL A 45 -28.41 -25.09 -15.99
N TYR A 46 -28.58 -25.04 -14.67
CA TYR A 46 -29.67 -24.32 -14.03
C TYR A 46 -29.58 -22.82 -14.26
N ASP A 47 -28.43 -22.20 -14.03
CA ASP A 47 -28.24 -20.75 -14.15
C ASP A 47 -28.51 -20.28 -15.59
N VAL A 48 -28.05 -21.03 -16.61
CA VAL A 48 -28.36 -20.76 -18.02
C VAL A 48 -29.85 -20.89 -18.35
N ALA A 49 -30.52 -21.91 -17.82
CA ALA A 49 -31.95 -22.10 -18.02
C ALA A 49 -32.77 -20.98 -17.35
N MET A 50 -32.40 -20.58 -16.13
CA MET A 50 -33.10 -19.51 -15.41
C MET A 50 -32.87 -18.15 -16.05
N PHE A 51 -31.68 -17.90 -16.58
CA PHE A 51 -31.40 -16.70 -17.37
C PHE A 51 -32.29 -16.64 -18.62
N ALA A 52 -32.39 -17.74 -19.38
CA ALA A 52 -33.28 -17.81 -20.54
C ALA A 52 -34.75 -17.57 -20.17
N ALA A 53 -35.22 -18.13 -19.05
CA ALA A 53 -36.57 -17.90 -18.54
C ALA A 53 -36.80 -16.44 -18.11
N ALA A 54 -35.81 -15.82 -17.45
CA ALA A 54 -35.86 -14.43 -17.02
C ALA A 54 -35.87 -13.44 -18.20
N CYS A 55 -35.18 -13.77 -19.28
CA CYS A 55 -35.24 -13.04 -20.56
C CYS A 55 -36.56 -13.23 -21.32
N GLY A 56 -37.52 -14.00 -20.77
CA GLY A 56 -38.84 -14.20 -21.37
C GLY A 56 -38.85 -15.17 -22.55
N PHE A 57 -37.86 -16.07 -22.66
CA PHE A 57 -37.86 -17.06 -23.74
C PHE A 57 -39.03 -18.03 -23.57
N PRO A 58 -39.63 -18.52 -24.68
CA PRO A 58 -40.67 -19.53 -24.59
C PRO A 58 -40.07 -20.83 -24.00
N TRP A 59 -40.87 -21.60 -23.26
CA TRP A 59 -40.40 -22.79 -22.54
C TRP A 59 -39.61 -23.81 -23.39
N PRO A 60 -39.94 -24.06 -24.68
CA PRO A 60 -39.11 -24.88 -25.55
C PRO A 60 -37.69 -24.35 -25.76
N ASP A 61 -37.50 -23.04 -25.85
CA ASP A 61 -36.18 -22.40 -25.97
C ASP A 61 -35.40 -22.46 -24.66
N VAL A 62 -36.10 -22.36 -23.52
CA VAL A 62 -35.49 -22.54 -22.19
C VAL A 62 -34.99 -23.97 -22.01
N ILE A 63 -35.77 -24.97 -22.45
CA ILE A 63 -35.37 -26.39 -22.48
C ILE A 63 -34.14 -26.57 -23.36
N ARG A 64 -34.14 -25.99 -24.57
CA ARG A 64 -32.99 -26.03 -25.48
C ARG A 64 -31.75 -25.39 -24.85
N ALA A 65 -31.88 -24.25 -24.18
CA ALA A 65 -30.78 -23.59 -23.48
C ALA A 65 -30.16 -24.48 -22.40
N ALA A 66 -30.98 -25.20 -21.61
CA ALA A 66 -30.50 -26.16 -20.62
C ALA A 66 -29.73 -27.33 -21.25
N VAL A 67 -30.26 -27.91 -22.34
CA VAL A 67 -29.62 -29.00 -23.08
C VAL A 67 -28.27 -28.56 -23.65
N ILE A 68 -28.20 -27.34 -24.19
CA ILE A 68 -26.97 -26.74 -24.72
C ILE A 68 -25.95 -26.54 -23.61
N ALA A 69 -26.34 -25.92 -22.50
CA ALA A 69 -25.46 -25.69 -21.35
C ALA A 69 -24.86 -27.01 -20.86
N LYS A 70 -25.67 -28.08 -20.84
CA LYS A 70 -25.21 -29.42 -20.47
C LYS A 70 -24.10 -29.91 -21.40
N GLY A 71 -24.23 -29.71 -22.71
CA GLY A 71 -23.25 -30.14 -23.71
C GLY A 71 -21.99 -29.27 -23.79
N ILE A 72 -22.07 -27.99 -23.45
CA ILE A 72 -20.94 -27.06 -23.50
C ILE A 72 -19.98 -27.28 -22.33
N PHE A 73 -20.52 -27.48 -21.12
CA PHE A 73 -19.71 -27.46 -19.90
C PHE A 73 -18.56 -28.49 -19.86
N PRO A 74 -18.72 -29.77 -20.28
CA PRO A 74 -17.60 -30.72 -20.32
C PRO A 74 -16.47 -30.31 -21.27
N GLN A 75 -16.78 -29.50 -22.28
CA GLN A 75 -15.80 -29.02 -23.26
C GLN A 75 -14.99 -27.82 -22.71
N LEU A 76 -15.41 -27.21 -21.60
CA LEU A 76 -14.75 -26.02 -21.03
C LEU A 76 -13.40 -26.34 -20.35
N ASP A 77 -13.14 -27.61 -19.98
CA ASP A 77 -11.88 -28.02 -19.33
C ASP A 77 -10.69 -27.93 -20.31
N ASP A 78 -10.90 -28.26 -21.58
CA ASP A 78 -9.83 -28.41 -22.59
C ASP A 78 -9.73 -27.26 -23.62
N LEU A 79 -10.68 -26.31 -23.63
CA LEU A 79 -10.80 -25.32 -24.72
C LEU A 79 -10.16 -23.97 -24.37
N ASN A 80 -9.41 -23.38 -25.31
CA ASN A 80 -8.95 -21.98 -25.26
C ASN A 80 -10.11 -21.00 -25.52
N VAL A 81 -10.06 -19.79 -24.94
CA VAL A 81 -11.08 -18.72 -25.09
C VAL A 81 -11.62 -18.53 -26.53
N PRO A 82 -10.78 -18.44 -27.59
CA PRO A 82 -11.30 -18.32 -28.96
C PRO A 82 -12.06 -19.56 -29.47
N LYS A 83 -11.70 -20.77 -28.99
CA LYS A 83 -12.42 -21.99 -29.36
C LYS A 83 -13.78 -22.07 -28.67
N ILE A 84 -13.88 -21.64 -27.41
CA ILE A 84 -15.15 -21.54 -26.67
C ILE A 84 -16.11 -20.58 -27.39
N LEU A 85 -15.63 -19.42 -27.82
CA LEU A 85 -16.44 -18.47 -28.59
C LEU A 85 -16.90 -19.04 -29.94
N SER A 86 -16.07 -19.85 -30.60
CA SER A 86 -16.44 -20.52 -31.85
C SER A 86 -17.51 -21.61 -31.66
N LEU A 87 -17.40 -22.38 -30.56
CA LEU A 87 -18.39 -23.39 -30.16
C LEU A 87 -19.72 -22.73 -29.80
N LEU A 88 -19.67 -21.69 -28.97
CA LEU A 88 -20.84 -20.93 -28.56
C LEU A 88 -21.56 -20.33 -29.78
N ARG A 89 -20.82 -19.77 -30.74
CA ARG A 89 -21.38 -19.26 -31.99
C ARG A 89 -22.06 -20.36 -32.82
N GLY A 90 -21.48 -21.55 -32.91
CA GLY A 90 -22.08 -22.69 -33.63
C GLY A 90 -23.39 -23.14 -32.99
N VAL A 91 -23.36 -23.37 -31.68
CA VAL A 91 -24.51 -23.90 -30.93
C VAL A 91 -25.66 -22.90 -30.85
N LEU A 92 -25.37 -21.60 -30.75
CA LEU A 92 -26.40 -20.54 -30.78
C LEU A 92 -27.05 -20.37 -32.16
N CYS A 93 -26.30 -20.58 -33.25
CA CYS A 93 -26.85 -20.53 -34.60
C CYS A 93 -27.79 -21.72 -34.90
N GLU A 94 -27.51 -22.90 -34.35
CA GLU A 94 -28.30 -24.11 -34.61
C GLU A 94 -29.53 -24.23 -33.72
N CYS A 95 -29.45 -23.84 -32.45
CA CYS A 95 -30.48 -24.19 -31.47
C CYS A 95 -31.53 -23.09 -31.22
N LEU A 96 -31.25 -21.84 -31.59
CA LEU A 96 -32.14 -20.69 -31.31
C LEU A 96 -32.42 -19.84 -32.57
N PRO A 97 -32.91 -20.43 -33.68
CA PRO A 97 -33.12 -19.71 -34.95
C PRO A 97 -34.28 -18.70 -34.91
N HIS A 98 -35.17 -18.79 -33.92
CA HIS A 98 -36.40 -17.98 -33.83
C HIS A 98 -36.32 -16.81 -32.84
N LEU A 99 -35.18 -16.59 -32.19
CA LEU A 99 -35.01 -15.49 -31.24
C LEU A 99 -34.73 -14.15 -31.93
N THR A 100 -35.31 -13.09 -31.36
CA THR A 100 -35.02 -11.71 -31.75
C THR A 100 -33.52 -11.41 -31.63
N SER A 101 -32.96 -10.60 -32.54
CA SER A 101 -31.52 -10.30 -32.57
C SER A 101 -30.96 -9.74 -31.26
N VAL A 102 -31.78 -9.01 -30.49
CA VAL A 102 -31.42 -8.45 -29.17
C VAL A 102 -31.23 -9.56 -28.13
N HIS A 103 -32.24 -10.42 -27.96
CA HIS A 103 -32.21 -11.57 -27.06
C HIS A 103 -31.08 -12.54 -27.36
N ARG A 104 -30.74 -12.73 -28.65
CA ARG A 104 -29.59 -13.54 -29.06
C ARG A 104 -28.27 -12.93 -28.59
N HIS A 105 -28.12 -11.60 -28.68
CA HIS A 105 -26.90 -10.93 -28.24
C HIS A 105 -26.71 -11.02 -26.72
N GLU A 106 -27.77 -10.71 -25.95
CA GLU A 106 -27.75 -10.79 -24.49
C GLU A 106 -27.44 -12.20 -23.99
N PHE A 107 -28.05 -13.22 -24.62
CA PHE A 107 -27.80 -14.62 -24.29
C PHE A 107 -26.36 -15.06 -24.66
N THR A 108 -25.83 -14.57 -25.78
CA THR A 108 -24.43 -14.84 -26.16
C THR A 108 -23.46 -14.22 -25.17
N GLN A 109 -23.71 -12.98 -24.74
CA GLN A 109 -22.88 -12.28 -23.77
C GLN A 109 -22.91 -13.00 -22.42
N TYR A 110 -24.10 -13.32 -21.92
CA TYR A 110 -24.26 -14.07 -20.68
C TYR A 110 -23.55 -15.43 -20.71
N LEU A 111 -23.69 -16.18 -21.81
CA LEU A 111 -23.00 -17.46 -21.97
C LEU A 111 -21.49 -17.30 -22.04
N ALA A 112 -20.97 -16.27 -22.70
CA ALA A 112 -19.52 -16.02 -22.73
C ALA A 112 -18.99 -15.71 -21.31
N ASP A 113 -19.66 -14.83 -20.58
CA ASP A 113 -19.25 -14.40 -19.23
C ASP A 113 -19.35 -15.55 -18.23
N THR A 114 -20.44 -16.33 -18.29
CA THR A 114 -20.62 -17.52 -17.46
C THR A 114 -19.65 -18.63 -17.82
N CYS A 115 -19.34 -18.87 -19.09
CA CYS A 115 -18.33 -19.86 -19.48
C CYS A 115 -16.92 -19.47 -18.99
N ILE A 116 -16.56 -18.18 -19.03
CA ILE A 116 -15.28 -17.70 -18.50
C ILE A 116 -15.23 -17.86 -16.98
N THR A 117 -16.29 -17.46 -16.28
CA THR A 117 -16.38 -17.58 -14.81
C THR A 117 -16.40 -19.04 -14.37
N GLN A 118 -17.15 -19.89 -15.07
CA GLN A 118 -17.29 -21.30 -14.75
C GLN A 118 -16.03 -22.09 -15.09
N ARG A 119 -15.32 -21.70 -16.15
CA ARG A 119 -13.95 -22.16 -16.41
C ARG A 119 -13.06 -21.83 -15.21
N GLN A 120 -13.02 -20.58 -14.74
CA GLN A 120 -12.21 -20.23 -13.57
C GLN A 120 -12.56 -21.05 -12.33
N ARG A 121 -13.86 -21.30 -12.09
CA ARG A 121 -14.34 -22.17 -11.00
C ARG A 121 -13.96 -23.63 -11.19
N LEU A 122 -14.05 -24.16 -12.41
CA LEU A 122 -13.61 -25.51 -12.76
C LEU A 122 -12.10 -25.65 -12.57
N PHE A 123 -11.30 -24.71 -13.08
CA PHE A 123 -9.85 -24.66 -12.82
C PHE A 123 -9.57 -24.61 -11.32
N HIS A 124 -10.29 -23.79 -10.55
CA HIS A 124 -10.13 -23.73 -9.09
C HIS A 124 -10.57 -25.04 -8.40
N ALA A 125 -11.58 -25.76 -8.90
CA ALA A 125 -12.00 -27.05 -8.39
C ALA A 125 -11.04 -28.19 -8.80
N VAL A 126 -10.38 -28.10 -9.97
CA VAL A 126 -9.35 -29.04 -10.42
C VAL A 126 -8.04 -28.83 -9.64
N VAL A 127 -7.62 -27.57 -9.50
CA VAL A 127 -6.42 -27.17 -8.73
C VAL A 127 -6.66 -27.31 -7.23
N GLY A 128 -7.86 -27.02 -6.75
CA GLY A 128 -8.30 -27.25 -5.37
C GLY A 128 -8.57 -28.73 -5.08
N GLY A 129 -8.95 -29.53 -6.08
CA GLY A 129 -8.99 -31.00 -5.99
C GLY A 129 -7.59 -31.63 -5.99
N ALA A 130 -6.58 -30.90 -6.47
CA ALA A 130 -5.17 -31.22 -6.26
C ALA A 130 -4.65 -30.78 -4.88
N ALA A 131 -5.53 -30.42 -3.92
CA ALA A 131 -5.16 -30.18 -2.53
C ALA A 131 -4.72 -31.44 -1.75
N ASN A 132 -4.57 -32.59 -2.43
CA ASN A 132 -3.82 -33.74 -1.92
C ASN A 132 -2.43 -33.92 -2.57
N ILE A 133 -2.05 -33.06 -3.52
CA ILE A 133 -0.62 -32.82 -3.76
C ILE A 133 -0.25 -31.88 -2.64
N SER A 134 0.76 -32.24 -1.85
CA SER A 134 1.37 -31.36 -0.88
C SER A 134 1.47 -29.97 -1.52
N ILE A 135 0.53 -29.09 -1.15
CA ILE A 135 0.87 -27.70 -0.99
C ILE A 135 2.05 -27.87 -0.05
N ALA A 136 3.26 -27.77 -0.59
CA ALA A 136 4.30 -27.16 0.18
C ALA A 136 3.60 -25.88 0.59
N GLN A 137 3.03 -25.89 1.81
CA GLN A 137 2.83 -24.70 2.59
C GLN A 137 4.26 -24.21 2.69
N LEU A 138 4.72 -23.56 1.62
CA LEU A 138 5.58 -22.43 1.74
C LEU A 138 4.70 -21.55 2.62
N HIS A 139 4.90 -21.70 3.92
CA HIS A 139 4.65 -20.66 4.88
C HIS A 139 5.42 -19.48 4.33
N LEU A 140 4.82 -18.78 3.35
CA LEU A 140 5.15 -17.39 3.13
C LEU A 140 4.62 -16.74 4.40
N GLU A 141 5.51 -16.65 5.37
CA GLU A 141 5.42 -15.65 6.41
C GLU A 141 5.39 -14.31 5.68
N VAL A 142 4.17 -13.87 5.34
CA VAL A 142 3.94 -12.50 4.96
C VAL A 142 4.23 -11.72 6.23
N GLN A 143 5.47 -11.25 6.33
CA GLN A 143 5.90 -10.36 7.38
C GLN A 143 4.98 -9.15 7.31
N LEU A 144 4.03 -9.10 8.26
CA LEU A 144 3.20 -7.93 8.44
C LEU A 144 4.15 -6.76 8.73
N PRO A 145 3.92 -5.59 8.11
CA PRO A 145 4.64 -4.39 8.51
C PRO A 145 4.56 -4.28 10.03
N PRO A 146 5.69 -4.02 10.73
CA PRO A 146 5.68 -3.94 12.18
C PRO A 146 4.60 -2.94 12.60
N THR A 147 3.77 -3.32 13.57
CA THR A 147 2.70 -2.44 14.04
C THR A 147 3.31 -1.11 14.46
N PRO A 148 2.80 0.02 13.93
CA PRO A 148 3.36 1.32 14.26
C PRO A 148 3.31 1.51 15.77
N CYS A 149 4.36 2.11 16.32
CA CYS A 149 4.42 2.44 17.73
C CYS A 149 3.20 3.28 18.12
N PRO A 150 2.61 3.05 19.32
CA PRO A 150 1.53 3.89 19.82
C PRO A 150 1.93 5.37 19.79
N LEU A 151 0.97 6.26 19.50
CA LEU A 151 1.20 7.71 19.44
C LEU A 151 1.79 8.28 20.74
N ALA A 152 1.53 7.63 21.88
CA ALA A 152 2.13 7.98 23.17
C ALA A 152 3.66 7.83 23.22
N GLN A 153 4.26 7.08 22.29
CA GLN A 153 5.71 6.98 22.11
C GLN A 153 6.26 8.00 21.09
N GLY A 154 5.38 8.76 20.43
CA GLY A 154 5.77 9.82 19.52
C GLY A 154 6.28 11.03 20.30
N THR A 155 7.28 11.70 19.75
CA THR A 155 7.71 13.01 20.20
C THR A 155 6.75 14.06 19.66
N ASP A 156 6.43 15.09 20.45
CA ASP A 156 5.65 16.22 19.95
C ASP A 156 6.40 16.92 18.78
N LEU A 157 5.64 17.47 17.85
CA LEU A 157 6.22 18.11 16.65
C LEU A 157 7.15 19.26 17.04
N HIS A 158 6.77 20.10 18.00
CA HIS A 158 7.58 21.23 18.43
C HIS A 158 8.84 20.77 19.18
N GLU A 159 8.72 19.71 19.99
CA GLU A 159 9.89 19.11 20.66
C GLU A 159 10.88 18.52 19.64
N TRP A 160 10.38 17.84 18.61
CA TRP A 160 11.21 17.30 17.54
C TRP A 160 11.88 18.39 16.71
N GLU A 161 11.13 19.43 16.32
CA GLU A 161 11.69 20.58 15.61
C GLU A 161 12.77 21.27 16.45
N HIS A 162 12.53 21.47 17.74
CA HIS A 162 13.52 22.04 18.65
C HIS A 162 14.79 21.17 18.73
N GLN A 163 14.64 19.85 18.91
CA GLN A 163 15.77 18.92 18.94
C GLN A 163 16.58 18.97 17.65
N ARG A 164 15.92 19.07 16.49
CA ARG A 164 16.57 19.22 15.20
C ARG A 164 17.35 20.53 15.10
N HIS A 165 16.73 21.67 15.43
CA HIS A 165 17.42 22.96 15.42
C HIS A 165 18.61 22.99 16.39
N GLN A 166 18.47 22.36 17.56
CA GLN A 166 19.55 22.25 18.54
C GLN A 166 20.70 21.37 18.01
N ALA A 167 20.40 20.24 17.36
CA ALA A 167 21.41 19.40 16.72
C ALA A 167 22.17 20.16 15.62
N GLU A 168 21.46 20.88 14.76
CA GLU A 168 22.07 21.71 13.70
C GLU A 168 22.97 22.81 14.28
N LEU A 169 22.54 23.50 15.35
CA LEU A 169 23.37 24.50 16.03
C LEU A 169 24.62 23.87 16.66
N THR A 170 24.50 22.72 17.32
CA THR A 170 25.65 22.04 17.92
C THR A 170 26.65 21.55 16.87
N SER A 171 26.18 21.06 15.73
CA SER A 171 27.06 20.67 14.61
C SER A 171 27.83 21.87 14.05
N LYS A 172 27.16 23.01 13.84
CA LYS A 172 27.81 24.25 13.39
C LYS A 172 28.84 24.76 14.40
N LEU A 173 28.52 24.70 15.70
CA LEU A 173 29.46 25.05 16.76
C LEU A 173 30.71 24.17 16.72
N LEU A 174 30.54 22.84 16.65
CA LEU A 174 31.66 21.91 16.57
C LEU A 174 32.53 22.15 15.34
N GLN A 175 31.92 22.33 14.16
CA GLN A 175 32.64 22.64 12.93
C GLN A 175 33.49 23.92 13.06
N LYS A 176 32.93 24.98 13.66
CA LYS A 176 33.65 26.25 13.87
C LYS A 176 34.75 26.13 14.93
N GLU A 177 34.52 25.36 15.99
CA GLU A 177 35.55 25.06 16.99
C GLU A 177 36.70 24.24 16.40
N GLU A 178 36.42 23.29 15.51
CA GLU A 178 37.43 22.51 14.77
C GLU A 178 38.21 23.37 13.79
N GLU A 179 37.53 24.23 13.01
CA GLU A 179 38.17 25.18 12.09
C GLU A 179 39.13 26.12 12.84
N LEU A 180 38.69 26.64 13.99
CA LEU A 180 39.50 27.49 14.85
C LEU A 180 40.68 26.72 15.48
N LYS A 181 40.48 25.47 15.90
CA LYS A 181 41.57 24.60 16.38
C LYS A 181 42.59 24.35 15.27
N ALA A 182 42.13 24.08 14.04
CA ALA A 182 43.00 23.85 12.89
C ALA A 182 43.81 25.11 12.53
N LEU A 183 43.20 26.30 12.55
CA LEU A 183 43.91 27.56 12.32
C LEU A 183 44.97 27.85 13.39
N ARG A 184 44.69 27.52 14.66
CA ARG A 184 45.65 27.71 15.76
C ARG A 184 46.77 26.68 15.75
N ALA A 185 46.49 25.45 15.33
CA ALA A 185 47.47 24.37 15.23
C ALA A 185 48.32 24.47 13.96
N GLY A 186 47.78 25.02 12.87
CA GLY A 186 48.50 25.25 11.62
C GLY A 186 49.52 26.39 11.72
N SER A 187 50.53 26.36 10.85
CA SER A 187 51.46 27.48 10.72
C SER A 187 50.72 28.70 10.16
N ARG A 188 50.83 29.85 10.84
CA ARG A 188 50.30 31.15 10.36
C ARG A 188 51.02 31.65 9.10
N ILE A 189 52.21 31.10 8.84
CA ILE A 189 53.08 31.45 7.72
C ILE A 189 53.20 30.19 6.86
N THR A 190 52.69 30.26 5.64
CA THR A 190 53.11 29.34 4.59
C THR A 190 54.37 29.95 4.02
N LEU A 191 55.52 29.28 4.17
CA LEU A 191 56.67 29.60 3.31
C LEU A 191 56.27 29.24 1.87
N GLY A 192 55.52 30.13 1.23
CA GLY A 192 55.39 30.13 -0.22
C GLY A 192 56.78 30.39 -0.76
N ALA A 193 57.19 29.61 -1.76
CA ALA A 193 58.41 29.83 -2.50
C ALA A 193 58.47 31.31 -2.87
N VAL A 194 59.35 32.05 -2.20
CA VAL A 194 59.75 33.36 -2.68
C VAL A 194 60.35 33.05 -4.05
N ASP A 195 59.70 33.54 -5.11
CA ASP A 195 60.16 33.34 -6.48
C ASP A 195 61.47 34.12 -6.59
N VAL A 196 62.58 33.43 -6.29
CA VAL A 196 63.91 34.00 -6.41
C VAL A 196 64.22 33.90 -7.89
N PRO A 197 64.39 35.04 -8.61
CA PRO A 197 64.83 34.97 -9.99
C PRO A 197 66.20 34.26 -10.01
N GLU A 198 66.25 33.09 -10.65
CA GLU A 198 67.44 32.20 -10.60
C GLU A 198 68.67 32.77 -11.33
N ASP A 199 68.54 33.87 -12.09
CA ASP A 199 69.52 34.27 -13.10
C ASP A 199 70.11 35.70 -12.99
N GLU A 200 69.91 36.44 -11.89
CA GLU A 200 70.57 37.75 -11.69
C GLU A 200 71.32 37.84 -10.36
N GLN A 201 72.59 38.28 -10.40
CA GLN A 201 73.36 38.68 -9.23
C GLN A 201 72.66 39.89 -8.58
N LEU A 202 71.77 39.61 -7.63
CA LEU A 202 71.03 40.62 -6.89
C LEU A 202 72.00 41.55 -6.14
N ASP A 203 71.99 42.83 -6.51
CA ASP A 203 72.67 43.88 -5.75
C ASP A 203 72.14 43.95 -4.31
N LYS A 204 72.92 44.54 -3.38
CA LYS A 204 72.50 44.76 -1.98
C LYS A 204 71.11 45.41 -1.86
N GLU A 205 70.79 46.31 -2.78
CA GLU A 205 69.49 46.98 -2.87
C GLU A 205 68.36 45.98 -3.25
N GLY A 206 68.61 45.10 -4.22
CA GLY A 206 67.67 44.07 -4.69
C GLY A 206 67.37 43.02 -3.62
N VAL A 207 68.39 42.56 -2.89
CA VAL A 207 68.22 41.68 -1.72
C VAL A 207 67.37 42.37 -0.65
N SER A 208 67.61 43.65 -0.38
CA SER A 208 66.84 44.41 0.61
C SER A 208 65.37 44.58 0.21
N ALA A 209 65.09 44.74 -1.09
CA ALA A 209 63.74 44.83 -1.63
C ALA A 209 63.00 43.49 -1.54
N LEU A 210 63.68 42.38 -1.85
CA LEU A 210 63.13 41.03 -1.74
C LEU A 210 62.80 40.66 -0.30
N VAL A 211 63.71 40.94 0.64
CA VAL A 211 63.47 40.74 2.08
C VAL A 211 62.29 41.60 2.54
N ARG A 212 62.20 42.86 2.10
CA ARG A 212 61.06 43.73 2.42
C ARG A 212 59.74 43.20 1.86
N ALA A 213 59.75 42.65 0.64
CA ALA A 213 58.57 42.03 0.04
C ALA A 213 58.16 40.77 0.78
N ALA A 214 59.11 39.90 1.14
CA ALA A 214 58.85 38.69 1.93
C ALA A 214 58.30 39.04 3.33
N VAL A 215 58.86 40.04 4.00
CA VAL A 215 58.36 40.53 5.30
C VAL A 215 56.95 41.09 5.17
N LYS A 216 56.64 41.87 4.14
CA LYS A 216 55.27 42.35 3.90
C LYS A 216 54.29 41.22 3.61
N ALA A 217 54.68 40.25 2.78
CA ALA A 217 53.85 39.08 2.48
C ALA A 217 53.55 38.24 3.74
N THR A 218 54.56 38.05 4.61
CA THR A 218 54.36 37.38 5.90
C THR A 218 53.48 38.19 6.86
N GLU A 219 53.65 39.51 6.91
CA GLU A 219 52.78 40.40 7.69
C GLU A 219 51.32 40.30 7.24
N ASP A 220 51.07 40.39 5.92
CA ASP A 220 49.74 40.30 5.33
C ASP A 220 49.12 38.92 5.58
N GLN A 221 49.91 37.85 5.52
CA GLN A 221 49.45 36.51 5.83
C GLN A 221 49.04 36.35 7.30
N ILE A 222 49.85 36.86 8.23
CA ILE A 222 49.54 36.85 9.67
C ILE A 222 48.27 37.67 9.93
N ARG A 223 48.16 38.86 9.31
CA ARG A 223 46.98 39.71 9.43
C ARG A 223 45.72 39.03 8.91
N ALA A 224 45.79 38.36 7.77
CA ALA A 224 44.68 37.59 7.21
C ALA A 224 44.29 36.40 8.11
N SER A 225 45.27 35.69 8.68
CA SER A 225 45.04 34.61 9.65
C SER A 225 44.33 35.11 10.90
N LEU A 226 44.81 36.21 11.50
CA LEU A 226 44.21 36.81 12.69
C LEU A 226 42.79 37.33 12.42
N THR A 227 42.57 37.92 11.24
CA THR A 227 41.24 38.42 10.84
C THR A 227 40.24 37.27 10.71
N ARG A 228 40.65 36.12 10.13
CA ARG A 228 39.81 34.91 10.08
C ARG A 228 39.54 34.33 11.46
N GLU A 229 40.53 34.31 12.36
CA GLU A 229 40.30 33.86 13.74
C GLU A 229 39.30 34.75 14.46
N ALA A 230 39.40 36.07 14.32
CA ALA A 230 38.48 37.02 14.92
C ALA A 230 37.04 36.82 14.39
N SER A 231 36.87 36.61 13.07
CA SER A 231 35.55 36.33 12.51
C SER A 231 34.97 35.00 13.03
N LEU A 232 35.79 33.94 13.12
CA LEU A 232 35.33 32.65 13.64
C LEU A 232 34.94 32.72 15.12
N ILE A 233 35.67 33.47 15.93
CA ILE A 233 35.33 33.69 17.34
C ILE A 233 34.00 34.46 17.46
N SER A 234 33.80 35.50 16.64
CA SER A 234 32.55 36.26 16.60
C SER A 234 31.37 35.35 16.24
N ASP A 235 31.52 34.55 15.18
CA ASP A 235 30.50 33.59 14.74
C ASP A 235 30.20 32.55 15.84
N LEU A 236 31.23 32.03 16.50
CA LEU A 236 31.09 31.08 17.60
C LEU A 236 30.31 31.69 18.78
N LEU A 237 30.63 32.93 19.17
CA LEU A 237 29.92 33.63 20.22
C LEU A 237 28.46 33.88 19.84
N GLN A 238 28.18 34.26 18.60
CA GLN A 238 26.82 34.45 18.11
C GLN A 238 26.01 33.14 18.14
N LEU A 239 26.61 32.02 17.71
CA LEU A 239 25.97 30.71 17.78
C LEU A 239 25.74 30.26 19.23
N LYS A 240 26.67 30.54 20.16
CA LYS A 240 26.48 30.26 21.60
C LYS A 240 25.39 31.13 22.23
N LEU A 241 25.27 32.39 21.81
CA LEU A 241 24.16 33.26 22.23
C LEU A 241 22.82 32.74 21.73
N GLN A 242 22.73 32.29 20.47
CA GLN A 242 21.52 31.65 19.93
C GLN A 242 21.15 30.39 20.73
N GLN A 243 22.13 29.56 21.08
CA GLN A 243 21.91 28.37 21.90
C GLN A 243 21.39 28.71 23.31
N ALA A 244 21.95 29.75 23.95
CA ALA A 244 21.51 30.21 25.26
C ALA A 244 20.09 30.82 25.22
N ALA A 245 19.76 31.56 24.16
CA ALA A 245 18.42 32.10 23.94
C ALA A 245 17.37 30.99 23.80
N SER A 246 17.66 29.96 23.01
CA SER A 246 16.78 28.79 22.85
C SER A 246 16.60 28.00 24.15
N ALA A 247 17.65 27.88 24.98
CA ALA A 247 17.56 27.23 26.29
C ALA A 247 16.72 28.04 27.30
N THR A 248 16.75 29.37 27.21
CA THR A 248 16.04 30.26 28.14
C THR A 248 14.54 30.36 27.83
N GLY A 249 14.15 30.30 26.55
CA GLY A 249 12.73 30.24 26.15
C GLY A 249 11.97 29.06 26.78
N ARG A 250 12.66 27.92 26.92
CA ARG A 250 12.11 26.69 27.55
C ARG A 250 11.63 26.89 29.00
N LEU A 251 12.29 27.74 29.77
CA LEU A 251 11.93 27.98 31.18
C LEU A 251 10.65 28.83 31.31
N GLN A 252 10.34 29.65 30.30
CA GLN A 252 9.15 30.51 30.28
C GLN A 252 7.89 29.77 29.81
N ASP A 253 8.03 28.84 28.87
CA ASP A 253 6.90 28.04 28.37
C ASP A 253 6.43 26.98 29.39
N HIS A 254 7.33 26.45 30.23
CA HIS A 254 6.95 25.54 31.32
C HIS A 254 6.36 26.24 32.57
N SER A 255 6.57 27.55 32.73
CA SER A 255 6.02 28.31 33.86
C SER A 255 4.64 28.90 33.60
N SER A 256 4.23 29.04 32.33
CA SER A 256 2.89 29.49 31.95
C SER A 256 1.83 28.36 31.93
N SER A 257 2.25 27.09 31.86
CA SER A 257 1.33 25.94 31.81
C SER A 257 0.92 25.35 33.17
N SER A 258 1.47 25.84 34.29
CA SER A 258 1.14 25.32 35.65
C SER A 258 0.06 26.12 36.40
N ALA A 259 -0.41 27.26 35.87
CA ALA A 259 -1.46 28.07 36.49
C ALA A 259 -2.86 27.67 35.99
N GLY A 260 -3.31 26.46 36.32
CA GLY A 260 -4.61 26.00 35.85
C GLY A 260 -5.08 24.69 36.47
N SER A 261 -5.01 24.54 37.80
CA SER A 261 -5.77 23.47 38.47
C SER A 261 -6.25 23.84 39.88
N HIS A 262 -7.53 23.53 40.10
CA HIS A 262 -8.26 23.34 41.35
C HIS A 262 -8.81 24.55 42.13
N ALA A 263 -10.13 24.72 42.02
CA ALA A 263 -10.99 25.05 43.15
C ALA A 263 -12.06 23.93 43.27
N ASP A 264 -12.10 23.35 44.47
CA ASP A 264 -12.82 22.15 44.86
C ASP A 264 -14.08 22.50 45.70
N SER A 265 -14.87 21.47 46.02
CA SER A 265 -15.96 21.41 47.02
C SER A 265 -17.36 21.85 46.56
N SER A 266 -18.48 21.27 47.00
CA SER A 266 -18.75 20.46 48.20
C SER A 266 -20.09 19.71 48.02
N GLY A 267 -20.23 18.52 48.61
CA GLY A 267 -21.43 17.68 48.52
C GLY A 267 -22.51 17.98 49.56
N LYS A 268 -23.70 17.36 49.40
CA LYS A 268 -24.55 16.90 50.52
C LYS A 268 -25.77 16.04 50.10
N THR A 269 -25.83 14.84 50.71
CA THR A 269 -26.96 14.15 51.37
C THR A 269 -28.30 13.83 50.67
N LYS A 270 -28.52 12.51 50.49
CA LYS A 270 -29.49 11.62 51.20
C LYS A 270 -31.00 11.96 51.26
N THR A 271 -31.79 11.15 50.52
CA THR A 271 -33.14 10.61 50.84
C THR A 271 -33.41 9.52 49.79
N GLY A 272 -33.84 8.27 50.02
CA GLY A 272 -34.52 7.61 51.13
C GLY A 272 -35.94 7.19 50.73
N ARG A 273 -36.15 6.03 50.08
CA ARG A 273 -37.44 5.29 50.17
C ARG A 273 -37.35 3.79 49.77
N ARG A 274 -37.64 2.95 50.78
CA ARG A 274 -38.16 1.56 50.82
C ARG A 274 -39.17 1.22 49.68
N ARG A 275 -39.50 -0.03 49.28
CA ARG A 275 -39.64 -1.33 49.98
C ARG A 275 -40.02 -2.43 48.93
N SER A 276 -39.67 -3.70 49.23
CA SER A 276 -40.44 -4.95 48.98
C SER A 276 -40.78 -5.38 47.54
N GLY A 277 -40.71 -6.65 47.12
CA GLY A 277 -40.49 -7.90 47.85
C GLY A 277 -40.41 -9.11 46.89
N ASN A 278 -39.86 -10.19 47.42
CA ASN A 278 -39.84 -11.55 46.88
C ASN A 278 -41.20 -12.25 47.10
N ALA A 279 -41.59 -13.10 46.16
CA ALA A 279 -42.53 -14.26 46.17
C ALA A 279 -43.18 -14.32 44.77
N GLU A 280 -43.22 -15.40 43.99
CA GLU A 280 -43.05 -16.85 44.18
C GLU A 280 -42.15 -17.44 43.07
#